data_AF-A0A238LCP4-F1
#
_entry.id   AF-A0A238LCP4-F1
#
_cell.length_a   1.000
_cell.length_b   1.000
_cell.length_c   1.000
_cell.angle_alpha   90.00
_cell.angle_beta   90.00
_cell.angle_gamma   90.00
#
_symmetry.space_group_name_H-M   'P 1'
#
loop_
_entity.id
_entity.type
_entity.pdbx_description
1 polymer ?
#
loop_
_entity_poly.entity_id
_entity_poly.type
_entity_poly.pdbx_seq_one_letter_code
_entity_poly.pdbx_strand_id
1 'polypeptide(L)' 'MTNRQVLLLIAAFIALILGSFIWFIATWSAEEEPSLSFILEEKLPPEAPDFARKIRFMTVQGGIL' A
#
# COMPACT_ATOMS: atom_id res chain seq x y z
N MET A 1 43.58 5.93 9.63
CA MET A 1 42.63 5.68 8.52
C MET A 1 43.15 6.39 7.29
N THR A 2 43.43 5.66 6.20
CA THR A 2 43.84 6.25 4.91
C THR A 2 42.61 6.50 4.04
N ASN A 3 42.67 7.47 3.11
CA ASN A 3 41.55 7.78 2.21
C ASN A 3 41.03 6.55 1.45
N ARG A 4 41.92 5.61 1.10
CA ARG A 4 41.55 4.34 0.46
C ARG A 4 40.66 3.47 1.35
N GLN A 5 40.95 3.40 2.66
CA GLN A 5 40.14 2.63 3.61
C GLN A 5 38.75 3.23 3.77
N VAL A 6 38.64 4.56 3.79
CA VAL A 6 37.35 5.26 3.87
C VAL A 6 36.50 5.00 2.62
N LEU A 7 37.10 5.09 1.43
CA LEU A 7 36.41 4.79 0.18
C LEU A 7 35.92 3.33 0.10
N LEU A 8 36.71 2.38 0.60
CA LEU A 8 36.29 0.97 0.69
C LEU A 8 35.14 0.77 1.68
N LEU A 9 35.14 1.50 2.80
CA LEU A 9 34.05 1.46 3.78
C LEU A 9 32.74 1.96 3.17
N ILE A 10 32.81 3.09 2.45
CA ILE A 10 31.66 3.68 1.76
C ILE A 10 31.16 2.73 0.66
N ALA A 11 32.04 2.16 -0.14
CA ALA A 11 31.67 1.21 -1.18
C ALA A 11 31.00 -0.05 -0.59
N ALA A 12 31.53 -0.59 0.50
CA ALA A 12 30.93 -1.73 1.19
C ALA A 12 29.54 -1.38 1.76
N PHE A 13 29.40 -0.19 2.34
CA PHE A 13 28.12 0.30 2.86
C PHE A 13 27.07 0.45 1.75
N ILE A 14 27.43 1.04 0.62
CA ILE A 14 26.56 1.19 -0.54
C ILE A 14 26.17 -0.19 -1.10
N ALA A 15 27.12 -1.12 -1.21
CA ALA A 15 26.86 -2.47 -1.69
C ALA A 15 25.90 -3.24 -0.76
N LEU A 16 25.98 -3.04 0.56
CA LEU A 16 25.04 -3.62 1.51
C LEU A 16 23.64 -3.04 1.37
N ILE A 17 23.52 -1.71 1.20
CA ILE A 17 22.22 -1.06 1.01
C ILE A 17 21.58 -1.50 -0.29
N LEU A 18 22.29 -1.37 -1.42
CA LEU A 18 21.74 -1.75 -2.72
C LEU A 18 21.52 -3.26 -2.81
N GLY A 19 22.42 -4.07 -2.29
CA GLY A 19 22.27 -5.52 -2.27
C GLY A 19 21.04 -5.95 -1.47
N SER A 20 20.84 -5.39 -0.28
CA SER A 20 19.66 -5.65 0.54
C SER A 20 18.36 -5.20 -0.15
N PHE A 21 18.37 -4.02 -0.77
CA PHE A 21 17.22 -3.49 -1.48
C PHE A 21 16.85 -4.33 -2.71
N ILE A 22 17.84 -4.72 -3.53
CA ILE A 22 17.63 -5.60 -4.69
C ILE A 22 17.11 -6.95 -4.24
N TRP A 23 17.68 -7.53 -3.18
CA TRP A 23 17.21 -8.78 -2.61
C TRP A 23 15.75 -8.67 -2.17
N PHE A 24 15.37 -7.61 -1.45
CA PHE A 24 14.00 -7.38 -0.99
C PHE A 24 12.99 -7.37 -2.14
N ILE A 25 13.29 -6.64 -3.22
CA ILE A 25 12.44 -6.61 -4.42
C ILE A 25 12.41 -7.97 -5.12
N ALA A 26 13.54 -8.67 -5.22
CA ALA A 26 13.62 -9.97 -5.87
C ALA A 26 12.84 -11.05 -5.12
N THR A 27 12.80 -10.98 -3.79
CA THR A 27 12.03 -11.90 -2.94
C THR A 27 10.58 -11.50 -2.76
N TRP A 28 10.19 -10.33 -3.27
CA TRP A 28 8.82 -9.85 -3.13
C TRP A 28 7.89 -10.67 -4.02
N SER A 29 7.08 -11.55 -3.41
CA SER A 29 5.99 -12.25 -4.07
C SER A 29 4.69 -11.45 -3.93
N ALA A 30 4.27 -10.77 -5.00
CA ALA A 30 3.00 -10.04 -5.05
C ALA A 30 1.76 -10.94 -4.95
N GLU A 31 1.93 -12.26 -5.06
CA GLU A 31 0.86 -13.26 -5.05
C GLU A 31 0.46 -13.71 -3.63
N GLU A 32 1.22 -13.31 -2.60
CA GLU A 32 0.94 -13.64 -1.19
C GLU A 32 0.08 -12.58 -0.47
N GLU A 33 -0.28 -11.48 -1.13
CA GLU A 33 -1.18 -10.50 -0.51
C GLU A 33 -2.64 -10.96 -0.62
N PRO A 34 -3.35 -11.23 0.50
CA PRO A 34 -4.79 -11.37 0.44
C PRO A 34 -5.36 -10.07 -0.12
N SER A 35 -6.08 -10.19 -1.24
CA SER A 35 -6.73 -9.10 -1.94
C SER A 35 -7.36 -8.12 -0.95
N LEU A 36 -6.98 -6.83 -1.03
CA LEU A 36 -7.46 -5.74 -0.17
C LEU A 36 -9.00 -5.62 -0.11
N SER A 37 -9.72 -6.28 -1.01
CA SER A 37 -11.17 -6.50 -0.93
C SER A 37 -11.61 -7.07 0.42
N PHE A 38 -10.84 -7.96 1.04
CA PHE A 38 -11.24 -8.55 2.32
C PHE A 38 -11.13 -7.56 3.49
N ILE A 39 -10.12 -6.69 3.47
CA ILE A 39 -9.88 -5.68 4.53
C ILE A 39 -10.87 -4.51 4.41
N LEU A 40 -11.25 -4.15 3.17
CA LEU A 40 -12.25 -3.10 2.93
C LEU A 40 -13.65 -3.54 3.36
N GLU A 41 -14.02 -4.80 3.12
CA GLU A 41 -15.34 -5.34 3.51
C GLU A 41 -15.51 -5.42 5.04
N GLU A 42 -14.46 -5.76 5.79
CA GLU A 42 -14.53 -5.83 7.26
C GLU A 42 -14.53 -4.44 7.92
N LYS A 43 -13.87 -3.45 7.32
CA LYS A 43 -13.75 -2.09 7.88
C LYS A 43 -14.91 -1.17 7.49
N LEU A 44 -15.72 -1.57 6.52
CA LEU A 44 -16.95 -0.88 6.16
C LEU A 44 -18.09 -1.34 7.05
N PRO A 45 -18.81 -0.42 7.72
CA PRO A 45 -20.01 -0.79 8.45
C PRO A 45 -21.05 -1.40 7.46
N PRO A 46 -21.66 -2.56 7.77
CA PRO A 46 -22.57 -3.29 6.86
C PRO A 46 -23.84 -2.49 6.51
N GLU A 47 -24.08 -1.36 7.17
CA GLU A 47 -25.12 -0.37 6.88
C GLU A 47 -24.81 0.64 5.74
N ALA A 48 -23.61 0.62 5.15
CA ALA A 48 -23.27 1.44 3.99
C ALA A 48 -24.21 1.31 2.75
N PRO A 49 -24.76 0.12 2.38
CA PRO A 49 -25.69 0.04 1.27
C PRO A 49 -27.01 0.76 1.56
N ASP A 50 -27.40 0.95 2.83
CA ASP A 50 -28.63 1.64 3.20
C ASP A 50 -28.50 3.16 3.16
N PHE A 51 -27.33 3.73 3.48
CA PHE A 51 -27.10 5.18 3.30
C PHE A 51 -27.07 5.55 1.81
N ALA A 52 -26.37 4.76 0.98
CA ALA A 52 -26.34 4.96 -0.48
C ALA A 52 -27.73 4.78 -1.12
N ARG A 53 -28.52 3.82 -0.62
CA ARG A 53 -29.91 3.61 -1.01
C ARG A 53 -30.81 4.78 -0.56
N LYS A 54 -30.64 5.28 0.67
CA LYS A 54 -31.42 6.41 1.22
C LYS A 54 -31.12 7.72 0.50
N ILE A 55 -29.85 8.00 0.15
CA ILE A 55 -29.49 9.15 -0.70
C ILE A 55 -30.12 9.00 -2.09
N ARG A 56 -30.02 7.81 -2.71
CA ARG A 56 -30.65 7.57 -4.02
C ARG A 56 -32.16 7.80 -3.96
N PHE A 57 -32.85 7.34 -2.91
CA PHE A 57 -34.28 7.62 -2.72
C PHE A 57 -34.58 9.10 -2.47
N MET A 58 -33.75 9.81 -1.70
CA MET A 58 -33.90 11.25 -1.49
C MET A 58 -33.66 12.05 -2.77
N THR A 59 -32.70 11.67 -3.61
CA THR A 59 -32.46 12.30 -4.93
C THR A 59 -33.54 11.95 -5.96
N VAL A 60 -34.15 10.76 -5.87
CA VAL A 60 -35.25 10.36 -6.77
C VAL A 60 -36.59 10.99 -6.35
N GLN A 61 -36.82 11.23 -5.06
CA GLN A 61 -38.05 11.86 -4.56
C GLN A 61 -37.96 13.39 -4.42
N GLY A 62 -36.76 13.93 -4.20
CA GLY A 62 -36.47 15.35 -4.20
C GLY A 62 -36.08 15.81 -5.60
N GLY A 63 -37.07 15.94 -6.49
CA GLY A 63 -36.89 16.71 -7.71
C GLY A 63 -36.34 18.09 -7.35
N ILE A 64 -35.26 18.49 -8.03
CA ILE A 64 -34.70 19.84 -7.94
C ILE A 64 -35.79 20.83 -8.38
N LEU A 65 -36.40 21.48 -7.38
CA LEU A 65 -36.82 22.87 -7.36
C LEU A 65 -36.28 23.50 -6.07
#